data_AF-A0A3B9YCS6-F1
#
_entry.id   AF-A0A3B9YCS6-F1
#
_cell.length_a   1.000
_cell.length_b   1.000
_cell.length_c   1.000
_cell.angle_alpha   90.00
_cell.angle_beta   90.00
_cell.angle_gamma   90.00
#
_symmetry.space_group_name_H-M   'P 1'
#
loop_
_entity.id
_entity.type
_entity.pdbx_description
1 polymer ?
#
loop_
_entity_poly.entity_id
_entity_poly.type
_entity_poly.pdbx_seq_one_letter_code
_entity_poly.pdbx_strand_id
1 'polypeptide(L)'
;MPVSGRSAFDQGRGAARARAVLTLNEACVLEVLSLKGKVDTRELLETAQGIPLCRDCKDENAVLTSAEALARMGKVARRFEKGRYVWALVS
;
A
#
# COMPACT_ATOMS: atom_id res chain seq x y z
N MET A 1 20.46 3.30 53.70
CA MET A 1 19.01 3.31 53.97
C MET A 1 18.29 3.40 52.63
N PRO A 2 17.33 2.51 52.33
CA PRO A 2 16.59 2.48 51.07
C PRO A 2 15.36 3.41 51.13
N VAL A 3 15.02 4.05 50.02
CA VAL A 3 13.65 4.55 49.78
C VAL A 3 13.19 4.12 48.39
N SER A 4 12.22 3.21 48.40
CA SER A 4 11.38 2.81 47.28
C SER A 4 10.60 4.00 46.71
N GLY A 5 10.42 4.02 45.39
CA GLY A 5 9.49 4.93 44.71
C GLY A 5 9.11 4.40 43.32
N ARG A 6 7.91 3.85 43.19
CA ARG A 6 7.32 3.16 42.03
C ARG A 6 7.05 4.10 40.84
N SER A 7 7.15 3.56 39.63
CA SER A 7 6.05 3.44 38.63
C SER A 7 6.66 3.02 37.29
N ALA A 8 6.47 1.79 36.81
CA ALA A 8 5.24 1.29 36.18
C ALA A 8 4.74 2.24 35.09
N PHE A 9 5.17 2.05 33.84
CA PHE A 9 4.31 2.14 32.66
C PHE A 9 5.01 1.44 31.47
N ASP A 10 4.60 0.19 31.28
CA ASP A 10 4.27 -0.43 30.00
C ASP A 10 4.54 0.45 28.76
N GLN A 11 5.72 0.32 28.15
CA GLN A 11 5.90 0.79 26.76
C GLN A 11 5.28 -0.25 25.83
N GLY A 12 3.95 -0.26 25.83
CA GLY A 12 3.15 -0.96 24.86
C GLY A 12 3.46 -0.47 23.44
N ARG A 13 3.70 -1.43 22.55
CA ARG A 13 3.27 -1.38 21.14
C ARG A 13 3.52 -0.04 20.41
N GLY A 14 4.79 0.32 20.24
CA GLY A 14 5.23 1.37 19.31
C GLY A 14 5.09 1.03 17.82
N ALA A 15 4.23 0.08 17.44
CA ALA A 15 3.92 -0.28 16.05
C ALA A 15 2.73 0.51 15.48
N ALA A 16 2.27 1.55 16.18
CA ALA A 16 1.25 2.45 15.69
C ALA A 16 1.88 3.55 14.82
N ARG A 17 2.00 3.24 13.52
CA ARG A 17 1.87 4.17 12.41
C ARG A 17 2.86 5.36 12.42
N ALA A 18 4.09 5.10 11.98
CA ALA A 18 4.63 6.01 10.97
C ALA A 18 3.65 5.96 9.79
N ARG A 19 2.76 6.95 9.67
CA ARG A 19 1.92 7.12 8.47
C ARG A 19 2.90 7.39 7.33
N ALA A 20 3.38 6.33 6.68
CA ALA A 20 4.20 6.46 5.49
C ALA A 20 3.41 7.36 4.53
N VAL A 21 3.97 8.54 4.25
CA VAL A 21 3.39 9.50 3.33
C VAL A 21 3.39 8.83 1.97
N LEU A 22 2.19 8.53 1.48
CA LEU A 22 2.02 7.92 0.17
C LEU A 22 2.19 9.00 -0.90
N THR A 23 2.86 8.65 -1.98
CA THR A 23 2.83 9.44 -3.21
C THR A 23 1.43 9.40 -3.84
N LEU A 24 1.15 10.31 -4.77
CA LEU A 24 -0.11 10.32 -5.51
C LEU A 24 -0.34 9.01 -6.27
N ASN A 25 0.73 8.43 -6.84
CA ASN A 25 0.65 7.17 -7.60
C ASN A 25 0.41 5.97 -6.67
N GLU A 26 1.00 5.97 -5.47
CA GLU A 26 0.71 4.94 -4.47
C GLU A 26 -0.74 5.07 -3.95
N ALA A 27 -1.20 6.28 -3.66
CA ALA A 27 -2.59 6.52 -3.28
C ALA A 27 -3.57 6.07 -4.39
N CYS A 28 -3.24 6.37 -5.65
CA CYS A 28 -3.97 5.92 -6.84
C CYS A 28 -4.09 4.39 -6.90
N VAL A 29 -2.98 3.65 -6.74
CA VAL A 29 -3.00 2.18 -6.76
C VAL A 29 -3.89 1.62 -5.65
N LEU A 30 -3.81 2.18 -4.43
CA LEU A 30 -4.68 1.77 -3.35
C LEU A 30 -6.16 2.06 -3.65
N GLU A 31 -6.45 3.18 -4.29
CA GLU A 31 -7.82 3.53 -4.72
C GLU A 31 -8.35 2.54 -5.75
N VAL A 32 -7.57 2.22 -6.80
CA VAL A 32 -7.95 1.20 -7.80
C VAL A 32 -8.28 -0.13 -7.13
N LEU A 33 -7.40 -0.59 -6.23
CA LEU A 33 -7.60 -1.86 -5.52
C LEU A 33 -8.73 -1.79 -4.49
N SER A 34 -9.03 -0.62 -3.94
CA SER A 34 -10.20 -0.42 -3.07
C SER A 34 -11.51 -0.51 -3.85
N LEU A 35 -11.54 0.00 -5.08
CA LEU A 35 -12.72 -0.02 -5.95
C LEU A 35 -12.98 -1.38 -6.59
N LYS A 36 -11.92 -2.08 -7.01
CA LYS A 36 -12.02 -3.34 -7.77
C LYS A 36 -11.72 -4.59 -6.93
N GLY A 37 -11.08 -4.44 -5.78
CA GLY A 37 -10.61 -5.55 -4.95
C GLY A 37 -9.33 -6.19 -5.49
N LYS A 38 -9.49 -7.18 -6.37
CA LYS A 38 -8.40 -7.97 -6.95
C LYS A 38 -8.38 -7.81 -8.46
N VAL A 39 -7.28 -7.32 -9.02
CA VAL A 39 -7.13 -7.01 -10.45
C VAL A 39 -5.81 -7.52 -10.98
N ASP A 40 -5.77 -7.87 -12.25
CA ASP A 40 -4.48 -8.13 -12.90
C ASP A 40 -3.75 -6.83 -13.29
N THR A 41 -2.53 -6.95 -13.77
CA THR A 41 -1.69 -5.80 -14.12
C THR A 41 -2.31 -4.94 -15.22
N ARG A 42 -2.98 -5.56 -16.20
CA ARG A 42 -3.60 -4.84 -17.30
C ARG A 42 -4.80 -4.06 -16.79
N GLU A 43 -5.67 -4.70 -16.01
CA GLU A 43 -6.83 -4.07 -15.38
C GLU A 43 -6.44 -2.93 -14.43
N LEU A 44 -5.33 -3.09 -13.70
CA LEU A 44 -4.77 -2.03 -12.85
C LEU A 44 -4.43 -0.78 -13.66
N LEU A 45 -3.72 -0.95 -14.78
CA LEU A 45 -3.31 0.14 -15.67
C LEU A 45 -4.52 0.81 -16.34
N GLU A 46 -5.44 0.01 -16.89
CA GLU A 46 -6.65 0.52 -17.54
C GLU A 46 -7.52 1.30 -16.54
N THR A 47 -7.65 0.83 -15.30
CA THR A 47 -8.44 1.53 -14.27
C THR A 47 -7.75 2.80 -13.79
N ALA A 48 -6.42 2.78 -13.64
CA ALA A 48 -5.65 3.95 -13.20
C ALA A 48 -5.77 5.14 -14.16
N GLN A 49 -5.89 4.90 -15.47
CA GLN A 49 -6.09 5.95 -16.47
C GLN A 49 -7.40 6.74 -16.29
N GLY A 50 -8.41 6.13 -15.67
CA GLY A 50 -9.72 6.75 -15.44
C GLY A 50 -9.81 7.57 -14.15
N ILE A 51 -8.78 7.55 -13.30
CA ILE A 51 -8.84 8.18 -11.98
C ILE A 51 -8.12 9.55 -12.00
N PRO A 52 -8.80 10.68 -11.68
CA PRO A 52 -8.21 12.02 -11.74
C PRO A 52 -7.00 12.25 -10.83
N LEU A 53 -6.91 11.50 -9.72
CA LEU A 53 -5.77 11.54 -8.78
C LEU A 53 -4.47 11.05 -9.44
N CYS A 54 -4.58 10.23 -10.47
CA CYS A 54 -3.51 9.50 -11.12
C CYS A 54 -2.89 10.33 -12.27
N ARG A 55 -2.40 11.54 -11.98
CA ARG A 55 -1.86 12.46 -13.00
C ARG A 55 -0.70 11.86 -13.81
N ASP A 56 0.21 11.14 -13.13
CA ASP A 56 1.41 10.56 -13.74
C ASP A 56 1.22 9.07 -14.12
N CYS A 57 0.06 8.48 -13.82
CA CYS A 57 -0.22 7.07 -14.10
C CYS A 57 -0.52 6.75 -15.57
N LYS A 58 -0.45 7.76 -16.45
CA LYS A 58 -0.34 7.51 -17.89
C LYS A 58 0.94 6.76 -18.24
N ASP A 59 1.96 6.91 -17.39
CA ASP A 59 3.17 6.11 -17.46
C ASP A 59 2.94 4.78 -16.72
N GLU A 60 2.86 3.71 -17.50
CA GLU A 60 2.64 2.36 -16.97
C GLU A 60 3.72 1.94 -15.96
N ASN A 61 4.97 2.39 -16.18
CA ASN A 61 6.09 2.07 -15.31
C ASN A 61 5.96 2.80 -13.96
N ALA A 62 5.43 4.01 -13.92
CA ALA A 62 5.16 4.74 -12.69
C ALA A 62 4.10 4.03 -11.81
N VAL A 63 3.03 3.51 -12.43
CA VAL A 63 2.00 2.74 -11.72
C VAL A 63 2.57 1.45 -11.15
N LEU A 64 3.30 0.70 -11.97
CA LEU A 64 3.90 -0.57 -11.57
C LEU A 64 4.92 -0.40 -10.46
N THR A 65 5.81 0.59 -10.57
CA THR A 65 6.80 0.91 -9.53
C THR A 65 6.11 1.25 -8.21
N SER A 66 5.00 1.98 -8.27
CA SER A 66 4.21 2.34 -7.08
C SER A 66 3.51 1.11 -6.47
N ALA A 67 2.96 0.23 -7.29
CA ALA A 67 2.37 -1.02 -6.83
C ALA A 67 3.41 -1.95 -6.18
N GLU A 68 4.62 -2.01 -6.73
CA GLU A 68 5.74 -2.73 -6.14
C GLU A 68 6.21 -2.12 -4.82
N ALA A 69 6.30 -0.78 -4.74
CA ALA A 69 6.62 -0.08 -3.50
C ALA A 69 5.60 -0.40 -2.39
N LEU A 70 4.31 -0.33 -2.71
CA LEU A 70 3.22 -0.72 -1.80
C LEU A 70 3.29 -2.19 -1.38
N ALA A 71 3.71 -3.07 -2.28
CA ALA A 71 3.91 -4.48 -1.96
C ALA A 71 5.07 -4.68 -0.98
N ARG A 72 6.18 -3.96 -1.17
CA ARG A 72 7.31 -3.95 -0.22
C ARG A 72 6.92 -3.37 1.14
N MET A 73 5.98 -2.42 1.17
CA MET A 73 5.40 -1.86 2.39
C MET A 73 4.34 -2.77 3.05
N GLY A 74 3.99 -3.90 2.45
CA GLY A 74 2.97 -4.81 2.96
C GLY A 74 1.54 -4.27 2.86
N LYS A 75 1.28 -3.26 2.02
CA LYS A 75 -0.06 -2.70 1.79
C LYS A 75 -0.81 -3.38 0.65
N VAL A 76 -0.07 -3.95 -0.31
CA VAL A 76 -0.60 -4.63 -1.48
C VAL A 76 0.06 -6.00 -1.61
N ALA A 77 -0.71 -7.02 -1.99
CA ALA A 77 -0.21 -8.34 -2.31
C ALA A 77 -0.06 -8.47 -3.82
N ARG A 78 1.10 -8.99 -4.26
CA ARG A 78 1.34 -9.41 -5.64
C ARG A 78 1.41 -10.94 -5.68
N ARG A 79 0.57 -11.58 -6.49
CA ARG A 79 0.59 -13.03 -6.72
C ARG A 79 0.68 -13.33 -8.20
N PHE A 80 1.49 -14.32 -8.57
CA PHE A 80 1.51 -14.83 -9.94
C PHE A 80 0.54 -16.00 -10.03
N GLU A 81 -0.56 -15.80 -10.76
CA GLU A 81 -1.64 -16.79 -10.91
C GLU A 81 -2.00 -16.92 -12.39
N LYS A 82 -2.06 -18.15 -12.91
CA LYS A 82 -2.49 -18.44 -14.29
C LYS A 82 -1.74 -17.61 -15.37
N GLY A 83 -0.44 -17.41 -15.20
CA GLY A 83 0.40 -16.70 -16.18
C GLY A 83 0.38 -15.17 -16.09
N ARG A 84 -0.25 -14.60 -15.05
CA ARG A 84 -0.33 -13.14 -14.86
C ARG A 84 -0.12 -12.73 -13.41
N TYR A 85 0.36 -11.51 -13.22
CA TYR A 85 0.43 -10.89 -11.90
C TYR A 85 -0.92 -10.30 -11.52
N VAL A 86 -1.36 -10.67 -10.34
CA VAL A 86 -2.60 -10.21 -9.73
C VAL A 86 -2.28 -9.45 -8.45
N TRP A 87 -2.92 -8.30 -8.33
CA TRP A 87 -2.75 -7.32 -7.28
C TRP A 87 -4.01 -7.26 -6.42
N ALA A 88 -3.83 -7.15 -5.11
CA ALA A 88 -4.94 -7.01 -4.16
C ALA A 88 -4.47 -6.24 -2.93
N LEU A 89 -5.38 -5.58 -2.21
CA LEU A 89 -5.06 -5.00 -0.91
C LEU A 89 -4.68 -6.12 0.10
N VAL A 90 -3.70 -5.83 0.94
CA VAL A 90 -3.45 -6.62 2.16
C VAL A 90 -4.40 -6.09 3.23
N SER A 91 -5.54 -6.75 3.40
CA SER A 91 -6.49 -6.50 4.48
C SER A 91 -6.06 -7.20 5.76
#